data_AF-A0A8H5H2J1-F1
#
_entry.id   AF-A0A8H5H2J1-F1
#
_cell.length_a   1.000
_cell.length_b   1.000
_cell.length_c   1.000
_cell.angle_alpha   90.00
_cell.angle_beta   90.00
_cell.angle_gamma   90.00
#
_symmetry.space_group_name_H-M   'P 1'
#
loop_
_entity.id
_entity.type
_entity.pdbx_description
1 polymer ?
#
loop_
_entity_poly.entity_id
_entity_poly.type
_entity_poly.pdbx_seq_one_letter_code
_entity_poly.pdbx_strand_id
1 'polypeptide(L)'
;MPTMKFSLIIASVLVYTVSAASTEYGLEARAPTNEECGETKQPLFRLYKRSENDHFYTNSQRTFDRYVYDMGWTDEGIAGYLLKSHTDLTTPFFRLYHAKKTDHLYTTSEKERDTAISSSGYVSEGEVGEIYVKQSCGAVPLYRLFNEKTWDHFYTTDPEERDGASGYKSEGIAGYILPRFGKDGKKKKKKS
;
A
#
# COMPACT_ATOMS: atom_id res chain seq x y z
N MET A 1 43.80 -43.46 78.01
CA MET A 1 42.68 -43.71 77.06
C MET A 1 42.16 -42.36 76.58
N PRO A 2 41.90 -42.17 75.28
CA PRO A 2 41.93 -40.85 74.63
C PRO A 2 40.62 -40.07 74.78
N THR A 3 40.72 -38.74 74.87
CA THR A 3 39.60 -37.78 74.84
C THR A 3 39.20 -37.48 73.40
N MET A 4 37.97 -37.85 73.01
CA MET A 4 37.36 -37.47 71.73
C MET A 4 36.86 -36.02 71.78
N LYS A 5 37.33 -35.18 70.86
CA LYS A 5 36.77 -33.85 70.59
C LYS A 5 35.72 -33.97 69.48
N PHE A 6 34.47 -33.61 69.78
CA PHE A 6 33.43 -33.43 68.77
C PHE A 6 33.55 -32.01 68.17
N SER A 7 33.80 -31.93 66.86
CA SER A 7 33.67 -30.68 66.10
C SER A 7 32.26 -30.59 65.52
N LEU A 8 31.55 -29.53 65.87
CA LEU A 8 30.24 -29.17 65.32
C LEU A 8 30.46 -28.35 64.03
N ILE A 9 30.04 -28.87 62.88
CA ILE A 9 30.06 -28.11 61.62
C ILE A 9 28.69 -27.43 61.47
N ILE A 10 28.65 -26.10 61.54
CA ILE A 10 27.47 -25.30 61.24
C ILE A 10 27.46 -25.07 59.72
N ALA A 11 26.51 -25.67 59.01
CA ALA A 11 26.28 -25.40 57.60
C ALA A 11 25.49 -24.09 57.44
N SER A 12 26.13 -23.04 56.92
CA SER A 12 25.47 -21.80 56.54
C SER A 12 24.76 -21.95 55.21
N VAL A 13 23.43 -21.97 55.21
CA VAL A 13 22.63 -21.92 53.99
C VAL A 13 22.56 -20.47 53.52
N LEU A 14 23.24 -20.17 52.41
CA LEU A 14 23.18 -18.87 51.75
C LEU A 14 21.95 -18.84 50.83
N VAL A 15 20.93 -18.07 51.21
CA VAL A 15 19.75 -17.85 50.37
C VAL A 15 20.04 -16.70 49.42
N TYR A 16 20.27 -17.01 48.15
CA TYR A 16 20.29 -16.01 47.08
C TYR A 16 18.84 -15.73 46.66
N THR A 17 18.37 -14.52 46.91
CA THR A 17 17.15 -14.03 46.27
C THR A 17 17.50 -13.64 44.84
N VAL A 18 16.88 -14.31 43.87
CA VAL A 18 16.96 -13.90 42.47
C VAL A 18 15.82 -12.90 42.25
N SER A 19 16.14 -11.62 42.08
CA SER A 19 15.17 -10.65 41.59
C SER A 19 15.02 -10.86 40.08
N ALA A 20 13.86 -11.35 39.65
CA ALA A 20 13.48 -11.28 38.26
C ALA A 20 13.07 -9.83 37.96
N ALA A 21 13.92 -9.09 37.25
CA ALA A 21 13.54 -7.81 36.67
C ALA A 21 12.60 -8.09 35.49
N SER A 22 11.31 -7.85 35.68
CA SER A 22 10.31 -7.86 34.61
C SER A 22 10.59 -6.67 33.69
N THR A 23 11.11 -6.95 32.50
CA THR A 23 11.18 -5.96 31.42
C THR A 23 9.79 -5.84 30.84
N GLU A 24 9.06 -4.80 31.26
CA GLU A 24 7.89 -4.28 30.57
C GLU A 24 8.35 -3.77 29.19
N TYR A 25 8.36 -4.65 28.18
CA TYR A 25 8.51 -4.24 26.78
C TYR A 25 7.27 -3.45 26.39
N GLY A 26 7.36 -2.12 26.50
CA GLY A 26 6.44 -1.22 25.82
C GLY A 26 6.51 -1.51 24.33
N LEU A 27 5.46 -2.12 23.77
CA LEU A 27 5.27 -2.35 22.34
C LEU A 27 4.96 -1.01 21.65
N GLU A 28 5.90 -0.08 21.65
CA GLU A 28 5.91 0.98 20.63
C GLU A 28 6.57 0.39 19.38
N ALA A 29 5.80 0.28 18.30
CA ALA A 29 6.30 -0.27 17.04
C ALA A 29 7.49 0.56 16.54
N ARG A 30 8.65 -0.10 16.37
CA ARG A 30 9.83 0.52 15.76
C ARG A 30 9.47 0.99 14.34
N ALA A 31 10.05 2.11 13.91
CA ALA A 31 10.00 2.50 12.51
C ALA A 31 10.54 1.36 11.61
N PRO A 32 9.91 1.12 10.44
CA PRO A 32 10.39 0.11 9.50
C PRO A 32 11.78 0.49 8.97
N THR A 33 12.59 -0.53 8.74
CA THR A 33 13.89 -0.44 8.07
C THR A 33 13.73 -0.13 6.58
N ASN A 34 14.83 0.26 5.94
CA ASN A 34 14.86 0.45 4.48
C ASN A 34 14.54 -0.83 3.72
N GLU A 35 14.94 -2.00 4.26
CA GLU A 35 14.65 -3.31 3.67
C GLU A 35 13.15 -3.62 3.72
N GLU A 36 12.50 -3.41 4.88
CA GLU A 36 11.05 -3.58 5.02
C GLU A 36 10.27 -2.59 4.14
N CYS A 37 10.82 -1.40 3.93
CA CYS A 37 10.26 -0.41 3.02
C CYS A 37 10.46 -0.74 1.54
N GLY A 38 11.33 -1.68 1.18
CA GLY A 38 11.60 -2.05 -0.20
C GLY A 38 12.37 -0.98 -0.98
N GLU A 39 13.38 -1.42 -1.71
CA GLU A 39 14.33 -0.49 -2.36
C GLU A 39 13.90 -0.08 -3.77
N THR A 40 13.21 -0.98 -4.49
CA THR A 40 12.93 -0.79 -5.91
C THR A 40 11.48 -0.42 -6.16
N LYS A 41 11.27 0.84 -6.58
CA LYS A 41 9.96 1.39 -6.94
C LYS A 41 9.74 1.50 -8.45
N GLN A 42 8.48 1.56 -8.85
CA GLN A 42 8.03 1.76 -10.22
C GLN A 42 6.89 2.79 -10.27
N PRO A 43 6.81 3.61 -11.33
CA PRO A 43 5.75 4.60 -11.44
C PRO A 43 4.39 3.92 -11.61
N LEU A 44 3.35 4.55 -11.08
CA LEU A 44 1.97 4.30 -11.47
C LEU A 44 1.51 5.51 -12.29
N PHE A 45 1.57 5.37 -13.62
CA PHE A 45 1.08 6.39 -14.53
C PHE A 45 -0.44 6.48 -14.45
N ARG A 46 -1.00 7.68 -14.54
CA ARG A 46 -2.44 7.94 -14.64
C ARG A 46 -2.74 8.54 -16.00
N LEU A 47 -3.63 7.88 -16.74
CA LEU A 47 -4.08 8.28 -18.06
C LEU A 47 -5.58 8.56 -18.01
N TYR A 48 -6.05 9.52 -18.81
CA TYR A 48 -7.47 9.84 -18.91
C TYR A 48 -7.96 9.83 -20.36
N LYS A 49 -9.12 9.21 -20.60
CA LYS A 49 -9.79 9.19 -21.90
C LYS A 49 -11.09 9.97 -21.83
N ARG A 50 -11.04 11.24 -22.24
CA ARG A 50 -12.21 12.15 -22.20
C ARG A 50 -13.45 11.63 -22.94
N SER A 51 -13.28 10.92 -24.06
CA SER A 51 -14.41 10.39 -24.84
C SER A 51 -15.18 9.28 -24.14
N GLU A 52 -14.52 8.58 -23.20
CA GLU A 52 -15.06 7.42 -22.48
C GLU A 52 -15.28 7.75 -21.00
N ASN A 53 -14.75 8.88 -20.53
CA ASN A 53 -14.69 9.25 -19.12
C ASN A 53 -14.07 8.14 -18.24
N ASP A 54 -12.99 7.51 -18.75
CA ASP A 54 -12.28 6.41 -18.09
C ASP A 54 -10.88 6.85 -17.67
N HIS A 55 -10.43 6.35 -16.52
CA HIS A 55 -9.06 6.50 -16.03
C HIS A 55 -8.32 5.16 -16.04
N PHE A 56 -7.14 5.15 -16.64
CA PHE A 56 -6.30 3.97 -16.71
C PHE A 56 -4.99 4.18 -15.95
N TYR A 57 -4.61 3.19 -15.15
CA TYR A 57 -3.41 3.21 -14.31
C TYR A 57 -2.49 2.06 -14.68
N THR A 58 -1.23 2.39 -14.97
CA THR A 58 -0.26 1.39 -15.42
C THR A 58 1.14 1.68 -14.93
N ASN A 59 1.90 0.62 -14.65
CA ASN A 59 3.33 0.66 -14.35
C ASN A 59 4.21 0.46 -15.60
N SER A 60 3.60 0.11 -16.74
CA SER A 60 4.31 -0.20 -17.97
C SER A 60 4.51 1.05 -18.82
N GLN A 61 5.77 1.48 -18.98
CA GLN A 61 6.14 2.56 -19.90
C GLN A 61 5.67 2.27 -21.33
N ARG A 62 5.79 1.01 -21.77
CA ARG A 62 5.32 0.59 -23.11
C ARG A 62 3.82 0.78 -23.27
N THR A 63 3.03 0.43 -22.25
CA THR A 63 1.57 0.60 -22.29
C THR A 63 1.21 2.08 -22.26
N PHE A 64 1.89 2.86 -21.42
CA PHE A 64 1.78 4.32 -21.37
C PHE A 64 2.01 4.94 -22.75
N ASP A 65 3.16 4.66 -23.38
CA ASP A 65 3.53 5.24 -24.67
C ASP A 65 2.49 4.91 -25.74
N ARG A 66 2.06 3.65 -25.81
CA ARG A 66 1.01 3.21 -26.76
C ARG A 66 -0.30 3.97 -26.54
N TYR A 67 -0.74 4.11 -25.28
CA TYR A 67 -2.04 4.72 -25.00
C TYR A 67 -2.03 6.23 -25.29
N VAL A 68 -0.95 6.90 -24.92
CA VAL A 68 -0.80 8.35 -25.10
C VAL A 68 -0.55 8.71 -26.56
N TYR A 69 0.42 8.08 -27.21
CA TYR A 69 0.87 8.50 -28.55
C TYR A 69 0.08 7.87 -29.69
N ASP A 70 -0.47 6.66 -29.50
CA ASP A 70 -1.17 5.94 -30.58
C ASP A 70 -2.69 5.91 -30.39
N MET A 71 -3.18 5.94 -29.14
CA MET A 71 -4.60 5.73 -28.83
C MET A 71 -5.31 7.00 -28.30
N GLY A 72 -4.62 8.13 -28.24
CA GLY A 72 -5.19 9.44 -27.88
C GLY A 72 -5.72 9.50 -26.45
N TRP A 73 -5.03 8.86 -25.51
CA TRP A 73 -5.22 9.10 -24.08
C TRP A 73 -4.44 10.33 -23.64
N THR A 74 -4.94 11.04 -22.63
CA THR A 74 -4.24 12.16 -22.01
C THR A 74 -3.31 11.64 -20.91
N ASP A 75 -2.05 12.05 -20.94
CA ASP A 75 -1.12 11.86 -19.82
C ASP A 75 -1.47 12.82 -18.68
N GLU A 76 -1.88 12.28 -17.52
CA GLU A 76 -2.11 13.05 -16.31
C GLU A 76 -0.94 12.97 -15.30
N GLY A 77 0.15 12.31 -15.71
CA GLY A 77 1.39 12.17 -14.98
C GLY A 77 1.43 10.92 -14.10
N ILE A 78 2.30 10.97 -13.08
CA ILE A 78 2.52 9.88 -12.13
C ILE A 78 1.60 10.09 -10.92
N ALA A 79 0.67 9.15 -10.68
CA ALA A 79 -0.18 9.13 -9.49
C ALA A 79 0.62 8.87 -8.20
N GLY A 80 1.67 8.07 -8.31
CA GLY A 80 2.63 7.75 -7.25
C GLY A 80 3.53 6.58 -7.68
N TYR A 81 4.14 5.90 -6.72
CA TYR A 81 4.98 4.74 -7.00
C TYR A 81 4.54 3.52 -6.18
N LEU A 82 4.52 2.38 -6.87
CA LEU A 82 4.39 1.04 -6.29
C LEU A 82 5.78 0.43 -6.09
N LEU A 83 5.89 -0.60 -5.25
CA LEU A 83 7.09 -1.43 -5.20
C LEU A 83 7.07 -2.46 -6.34
N LYS A 84 8.27 -2.90 -6.76
CA LYS A 84 8.45 -3.98 -7.74
C LYS A 84 8.49 -5.37 -7.10
N SER A 85 8.72 -5.44 -5.80
CA SER A 85 8.94 -6.69 -5.08
C SER A 85 8.19 -6.65 -3.76
N HIS A 86 7.69 -7.82 -3.37
CA HIS A 86 6.92 -8.01 -2.16
C HIS A 86 7.76 -7.73 -0.92
N THR A 87 7.15 -7.12 0.10
CA THR A 87 7.68 -7.04 1.46
C THR A 87 6.57 -7.40 2.45
N ASP A 88 6.92 -7.63 3.71
CA ASP A 88 5.93 -7.90 4.78
C ASP A 88 4.94 -6.73 5.00
N LEU A 89 5.21 -5.57 4.40
CA LEU A 89 4.36 -4.38 4.47
C LEU A 89 3.46 -4.21 3.24
N THR A 90 3.60 -5.05 2.21
CA THR A 90 2.86 -4.92 0.95
C THR A 90 1.97 -6.11 0.64
N THR A 91 1.12 -5.91 -0.36
CA THR A 91 0.33 -6.95 -0.99
C THR A 91 0.23 -6.62 -2.49
N PRO A 92 -0.02 -7.61 -3.36
CA PRO A 92 -0.22 -7.34 -4.77
C PRO A 92 -1.42 -6.42 -5.03
N PHE A 93 -1.28 -5.52 -6.01
CA PHE A 93 -2.33 -4.65 -6.49
C PHE A 93 -2.80 -5.14 -7.86
N PHE A 94 -3.97 -5.79 -7.89
CA PHE A 94 -4.55 -6.40 -9.07
C PHE A 94 -5.26 -5.36 -9.92
N ARG A 95 -5.16 -5.48 -11.24
CA ARG A 95 -6.00 -4.77 -12.21
C ARG A 95 -6.91 -5.74 -12.93
N LEU A 96 -8.18 -5.36 -13.07
CA LEU A 96 -9.19 -6.09 -13.81
C LEU A 96 -9.93 -5.15 -14.75
N TYR A 97 -10.45 -5.69 -15.85
CA TYR A 97 -11.17 -4.91 -16.85
C TYR A 97 -12.55 -5.51 -17.17
N HIS A 98 -13.57 -4.65 -17.27
CA HIS A 98 -14.92 -5.03 -17.67
C HIS A 98 -15.30 -4.42 -19.03
N ALA A 99 -15.13 -5.17 -20.12
CA ALA A 99 -15.31 -4.67 -21.49
C ALA A 99 -16.67 -4.03 -21.82
N LYS A 100 -17.79 -4.54 -21.27
CA LYS A 100 -19.13 -3.94 -21.56
C LYS A 100 -19.43 -2.66 -20.77
N LYS A 101 -18.65 -2.40 -19.71
CA LYS A 101 -18.81 -1.23 -18.84
C LYS A 101 -17.72 -0.20 -19.09
N THR A 102 -16.64 -0.61 -19.76
CA THR A 102 -15.44 0.19 -19.96
C THR A 102 -14.93 0.69 -18.61
N ASP A 103 -14.69 -0.26 -17.71
CA ASP A 103 -14.29 0.01 -16.33
C ASP A 103 -13.07 -0.81 -15.94
N HIS A 104 -12.15 -0.17 -15.22
CA HIS A 104 -10.98 -0.79 -14.63
C HIS A 104 -11.10 -0.83 -13.11
N LEU A 105 -11.16 -2.05 -12.56
CA LEU A 105 -11.12 -2.28 -11.13
C LEU A 105 -9.68 -2.54 -10.69
N TYR A 106 -9.21 -1.77 -9.72
CA TYR A 106 -7.96 -2.01 -9.02
C TYR A 106 -8.22 -2.37 -7.56
N THR A 107 -7.62 -3.47 -7.11
CA THR A 107 -7.88 -4.00 -5.78
C THR A 107 -6.69 -4.74 -5.18
N THR A 108 -6.57 -4.68 -3.85
CA THR A 108 -5.68 -5.52 -3.04
C THR A 108 -6.40 -6.76 -2.51
N SER A 109 -7.72 -6.83 -2.62
CA SER A 109 -8.52 -7.93 -2.12
C SER A 109 -8.58 -9.05 -3.14
N GLU A 110 -7.92 -10.16 -2.84
CA GLU A 110 -8.04 -11.39 -3.64
C GLU A 110 -9.50 -11.85 -3.74
N LYS A 111 -10.27 -11.67 -2.67
CA LYS A 111 -11.68 -12.02 -2.66
C LYS A 111 -12.49 -11.16 -3.63
N GLU A 112 -12.24 -9.85 -3.69
CA GLU A 112 -12.90 -8.95 -4.64
C GLU A 112 -12.51 -9.29 -6.07
N ARG A 113 -11.21 -9.51 -6.33
CA ARG A 113 -10.70 -9.99 -7.63
C ARG A 113 -11.42 -11.25 -8.08
N ASP A 114 -11.45 -12.29 -7.23
CA ASP A 114 -12.00 -13.60 -7.58
C ASP A 114 -13.52 -13.55 -7.78
N THR A 115 -14.23 -12.73 -6.98
CA THR A 115 -15.67 -12.49 -7.17
C THR A 115 -15.95 -11.70 -8.44
N ALA A 116 -15.15 -10.66 -8.74
CA ALA A 116 -15.31 -9.86 -9.94
C ALA A 116 -15.13 -10.70 -11.22
N ILE A 117 -14.16 -11.61 -11.21
CA ILE A 117 -13.89 -12.55 -12.32
C ILE A 117 -15.01 -13.58 -12.45
N SER A 118 -15.35 -14.26 -11.35
CA SER A 118 -16.28 -15.40 -11.40
C SER A 118 -17.74 -14.99 -11.58
N SER A 119 -18.13 -13.79 -11.14
CA SER A 119 -19.54 -13.41 -10.95
C SER A 119 -19.91 -12.06 -11.55
N SER A 120 -18.95 -11.18 -11.83
CA SER A 120 -19.23 -9.80 -12.25
C SER A 120 -18.75 -9.46 -13.67
N GLY A 121 -18.16 -10.42 -14.40
CA GLY A 121 -17.79 -10.25 -15.80
C GLY A 121 -16.49 -9.49 -16.05
N TYR A 122 -15.67 -9.30 -15.01
CA TYR A 122 -14.32 -8.74 -15.16
C TYR A 122 -13.34 -9.81 -15.66
N VAL A 123 -12.32 -9.36 -16.39
CA VAL A 123 -11.17 -10.18 -16.79
C VAL A 123 -9.94 -9.66 -16.05
N SER A 124 -9.15 -10.58 -15.47
CA SER A 124 -7.89 -10.22 -14.85
C SER A 124 -6.89 -9.71 -15.88
N GLU A 125 -6.26 -8.57 -15.59
CA GLU A 125 -5.14 -8.02 -16.36
C GLU A 125 -3.80 -8.15 -15.62
N GLY A 126 -3.80 -8.91 -14.50
CA GLY A 126 -2.63 -9.21 -13.70
C GLY A 126 -2.33 -8.20 -12.59
N GLU A 127 -1.13 -8.29 -12.05
CA GLU A 127 -0.62 -7.43 -10.99
C GLU A 127 0.06 -6.18 -11.57
N VAL A 128 -0.31 -5.02 -11.05
CA VAL A 128 0.29 -3.72 -11.41
C VAL A 128 1.58 -3.49 -10.62
N GLY A 129 1.69 -4.08 -9.43
CA GLY A 129 2.82 -3.97 -8.53
C GLY A 129 2.42 -4.24 -7.09
N GLU A 130 3.33 -3.97 -6.17
CA GLU A 130 3.15 -4.16 -4.74
C GLU A 130 2.78 -2.83 -4.07
N ILE A 131 1.71 -2.83 -3.28
CA ILE A 131 1.15 -1.65 -2.61
C ILE A 131 1.17 -1.86 -1.09
N TYR A 132 1.47 -0.81 -0.33
CA TYR A 132 1.47 -0.94 1.13
C TYR A 132 0.04 -1.10 1.66
N VAL A 133 -0.13 -2.00 2.63
CA VAL A 133 -1.42 -2.25 3.28
C VAL A 133 -1.77 -1.20 4.34
N LYS A 134 -0.76 -0.50 4.86
CA LYS A 134 -0.88 0.54 5.89
C LYS A 134 0.01 1.73 5.55
N GLN A 135 -0.23 2.86 6.19
CA GLN A 135 0.60 4.05 6.05
C GLN A 135 1.98 3.84 6.71
N SER A 136 2.94 3.33 5.94
CA SER A 136 4.33 3.09 6.33
C SER A 136 5.29 3.74 5.33
N CYS A 137 6.58 3.85 5.66
CA CYS A 137 7.63 4.24 4.70
C CYS A 137 7.42 5.58 3.97
N GLY A 138 6.59 6.47 4.54
CA GLY A 138 6.21 7.73 3.90
C GLY A 138 5.20 7.62 2.76
N ALA A 139 4.56 6.46 2.61
CA ALA A 139 3.43 6.28 1.70
C ALA A 139 2.24 7.14 2.12
N VAL A 140 1.41 7.47 1.13
CA VAL A 140 0.19 8.26 1.26
C VAL A 140 -1.00 7.41 0.79
N PRO A 141 -2.22 7.66 1.29
CA PRO A 141 -3.39 6.90 0.86
C PRO A 141 -3.67 7.08 -0.64
N LEU A 142 -4.00 5.97 -1.30
CA LEU A 142 -4.64 5.95 -2.62
C LEU A 142 -6.14 5.73 -2.39
N TYR A 143 -6.93 6.79 -2.58
CA TYR A 143 -8.38 6.75 -2.45
C TYR A 143 -8.98 6.05 -3.66
N ARG A 144 -10.00 5.20 -3.42
CA ARG A 144 -10.86 4.60 -4.44
C ARG A 144 -12.22 5.25 -4.40
N LEU A 145 -12.74 5.60 -5.56
CA LEU A 145 -14.09 6.12 -5.70
C LEU A 145 -14.81 5.39 -6.83
N PHE A 146 -16.13 5.33 -6.75
CA PHE A 146 -16.97 4.68 -7.73
C PHE A 146 -18.16 5.57 -8.13
N ASN A 147 -18.43 5.66 -9.43
CA ASN A 147 -19.60 6.33 -9.98
C ASN A 147 -20.60 5.31 -10.49
N GLU A 148 -21.66 5.06 -9.73
CA GLU A 148 -22.73 4.10 -10.08
C GLU A 148 -23.45 4.41 -11.40
N LYS A 149 -23.48 5.69 -11.83
CA LYS A 149 -24.19 6.10 -13.05
C LYS A 149 -23.39 5.76 -14.31
N THR A 150 -22.08 5.95 -14.27
CA THR A 150 -21.17 5.67 -15.39
C THR A 150 -20.53 4.29 -15.28
N TRP A 151 -20.64 3.64 -14.12
CA TRP A 151 -19.95 2.40 -13.77
C TRP A 151 -18.42 2.53 -13.83
N ASP A 152 -17.89 3.67 -13.37
CA ASP A 152 -16.46 3.98 -13.49
C ASP A 152 -15.79 4.07 -12.11
N HIS A 153 -14.62 3.43 -11.97
CA HIS A 153 -13.75 3.58 -10.81
C HIS A 153 -12.67 4.63 -11.04
N PHE A 154 -12.46 5.47 -10.03
CA PHE A 154 -11.48 6.53 -10.03
C PHE A 154 -10.54 6.43 -8.82
N TYR A 155 -9.25 6.67 -9.03
CA TYR A 155 -8.22 6.56 -7.99
C TYR A 155 -7.34 7.81 -7.89
N THR A 156 -7.15 8.31 -6.67
CA THR A 156 -6.34 9.50 -6.44
C THR A 156 -5.65 9.51 -5.09
N THR A 157 -4.49 10.15 -5.01
CA THR A 157 -3.82 10.49 -3.75
C THR A 157 -4.15 11.90 -3.27
N ASP A 158 -4.84 12.71 -4.08
CA ASP A 158 -5.22 14.08 -3.77
C ASP A 158 -6.60 14.10 -3.08
N PRO A 159 -6.68 14.45 -1.78
CA PRO A 159 -7.96 14.50 -1.08
C PRO A 159 -8.90 15.57 -1.63
N GLU A 160 -8.39 16.66 -2.22
CA GLU A 160 -9.23 17.68 -2.86
C GLU A 160 -9.89 17.12 -4.13
N GLU A 161 -9.18 16.30 -4.88
CA GLU A 161 -9.71 15.62 -6.08
C GLU A 161 -10.74 14.56 -5.70
N ARG A 162 -10.49 13.79 -4.62
CA ARG A 162 -11.47 12.85 -4.05
C ARG A 162 -12.77 13.57 -3.66
N ASP A 163 -12.66 14.66 -2.90
CA ASP A 163 -13.83 15.37 -2.36
C ASP A 163 -14.57 16.17 -3.43
N GLY A 164 -13.87 16.59 -4.49
CA GLY A 164 -14.42 17.33 -5.63
C GLY A 164 -14.94 16.47 -6.78
N ALA A 165 -14.76 15.14 -6.75
CA ALA A 165 -15.14 14.24 -7.84
C ALA A 165 -16.66 14.10 -7.96
N SER A 166 -17.28 14.97 -8.77
CA SER A 166 -18.73 15.01 -8.94
C SER A 166 -19.30 13.68 -9.45
N GLY A 167 -20.29 13.15 -8.73
CA GLY A 167 -20.97 11.88 -9.09
C GLY A 167 -20.26 10.63 -8.60
N TYR A 168 -19.03 10.73 -8.08
CA TYR A 168 -18.31 9.62 -7.49
C TYR A 168 -18.59 9.54 -5.98
N LYS A 169 -18.68 8.32 -5.46
CA LYS A 169 -18.75 8.02 -4.03
C LYS A 169 -17.42 7.43 -3.59
N SER A 170 -16.90 7.89 -2.46
CA SER A 170 -15.71 7.30 -1.85
C SER A 170 -16.00 5.87 -1.39
N GLU A 171 -15.12 4.94 -1.78
CA GLU A 171 -15.12 3.55 -1.31
C GLU A 171 -14.00 3.29 -0.29
N GLY A 172 -13.27 4.35 0.11
CA GLY A 172 -12.20 4.28 1.08
C GLY A 172 -10.81 4.27 0.45
N ILE A 173 -9.86 3.62 1.14
CA ILE A 173 -8.46 3.56 0.75
C ILE A 173 -8.20 2.20 0.09
N ALA A 174 -7.79 2.20 -1.18
CA ALA A 174 -7.40 0.97 -1.89
C ALA A 174 -6.06 0.40 -1.39
N GLY A 175 -5.19 1.27 -0.90
CA GLY A 175 -3.89 0.97 -0.32
C GLY A 175 -3.07 2.26 -0.18
N TYR A 176 -1.77 2.13 0.10
CA TYR A 176 -0.88 3.28 0.27
C TYR A 176 0.28 3.20 -0.72
N ILE A 177 0.54 4.30 -1.43
CA ILE A 177 1.60 4.39 -2.44
C ILE A 177 2.62 5.46 -2.07
N LEU A 178 3.85 5.31 -2.54
CA LEU A 178 4.86 6.36 -2.34
C LEU A 178 4.48 7.59 -3.17
N PRO A 179 4.45 8.79 -2.57
CA PRO A 179 3.99 9.99 -3.26
C PRO A 179 4.94 10.39 -4.40
N ARG A 180 4.40 11.04 -5.44
CA ARG A 180 5.21 11.52 -6.58
C ARG A 180 6.25 12.56 -6.18
N PHE A 181 5.97 13.30 -5.10
CA PHE A 181 6.86 14.27 -4.48
C PHE A 181 7.13 13.83 -3.04
N GLY A 182 8.30 14.15 -2.48
CA GLY A 182 8.62 13.86 -1.08
C GLY A 182 7.57 14.43 -0.11
N LYS A 183 7.63 14.04 1.17
CA LYS A 183 6.62 14.36 2.21
C LYS A 183 6.18 15.83 2.29
N ASP A 184 6.97 16.76 1.78
CA ASP A 184 6.69 18.20 1.73
C ASP A 184 6.06 18.70 0.42
N GLY A 185 5.45 17.79 -0.36
CA GLY A 185 4.97 17.97 -1.74
C GLY A 185 3.89 19.03 -1.96
N LYS A 186 4.14 20.29 -1.58
CA LYS A 186 3.46 21.44 -2.15
C LYS A 186 3.68 21.39 -3.66
N LYS A 187 2.59 21.29 -4.44
CA LYS A 187 2.58 21.61 -5.88
C LYS A 187 3.35 22.94 -6.01
N LYS A 188 4.57 22.93 -6.57
CA LYS A 188 5.24 24.17 -6.95
C LYS A 188 4.31 24.82 -7.99
N LYS A 189 3.51 25.80 -7.58
CA LYS A 189 2.70 26.59 -8.51
C LYS A 189 3.67 27.12 -9.57
N LYS A 190 3.44 26.75 -10.84
CA LYS A 190 4.10 27.43 -11.96
C LYS A 190 3.83 28.92 -11.76
N LYS A 191 4.89 29.72 -11.57
CA LYS A 191 4.77 31.17 -11.69
C LYS A 191 4.40 31.43 -13.16
N SER A 192 3.18 31.91 -13.37
CA SER A 192 2.76 32.59 -14.60
C SER A 192 3.48 33.93 -14.70
#